data_AF-S0B2P4-F1
#
_entry.id   AF-S0B2P4-F1
#
_cell.length_a   1.000
_cell.length_b   1.000
_cell.length_c   1.000
_cell.angle_alpha   90.00
_cell.angle_beta   90.00
_cell.angle_gamma   90.00
#
_symmetry.space_group_name_H-M   'P 1'
#
loop_
_entity.id
_entity.type
_entity.pdbx_description
1 polymer ?
#
loop_
_entity_poly.entity_id
_entity_poly.type
_entity_poly.pdbx_seq_one_letter_code
_entity_poly.pdbx_strand_id
1 'polypeptide(L)'
;MMGFCKTVLIITAILYISLFALNAIIPPRNAYSKHRVVYDEYPVLVAHRGGRGIYPENTLEAMRISYNRYHVDLLECDIQMSKDGHFVLLHDFWTNRTTNVNAQVQDLTLAELKKIDVGYYFTEDGVTFPMRGKNITFTTLEEMLDEFYQKPVKMSIELKDKKTESVDRLVEILSKYKDINKQVCIDCSNHPMQKYFRSKVGDFYCTENDEIEGIMMGLFGVLKLSRLYYFIQPNPVEYYFAPYKSMRGFDFLADELYKVLQNELDSPFMYFTVNNELEMARAIALNAKGIITDRPDIAFKVFNALKVRNITESYEKKYEHFNVPSKRTSWEFSTWYMKCLEWIGGNLPIVAILGIMISIPVGLLLIIFKVVITVVCFVGGAFTSKKRQSLTQANNNHRRAYAPKQKTKSE
;
A
#
# COMPACT_ATOMS: atom_id res chain seq x y z
N MET A 1 -11.57 28.88 -27.60
CA MET A 1 -11.38 27.51 -27.06
C MET A 1 -9.95 27.01 -27.28
N MET A 2 -9.40 27.03 -28.51
CA MET A 2 -8.02 26.58 -28.81
C MET A 2 -6.92 27.27 -27.99
N GLY A 3 -6.99 28.59 -27.78
CA GLY A 3 -5.99 29.31 -26.97
C GLY A 3 -5.96 28.89 -25.49
N PHE A 4 -7.13 28.59 -24.91
CA PHE A 4 -7.22 28.10 -23.54
C PHE A 4 -6.62 26.69 -23.41
N CYS A 5 -6.96 25.78 -24.33
CA CYS A 5 -6.37 24.44 -24.35
C CYS A 5 -4.85 24.48 -24.49
N LYS A 6 -4.30 25.36 -25.35
CA LYS A 6 -2.86 25.56 -25.49
C LYS A 6 -2.19 26.04 -24.20
N THR A 7 -2.80 27.01 -23.51
CA THR A 7 -2.28 27.50 -22.22
C THR A 7 -2.29 26.42 -21.15
N VAL A 8 -3.38 25.64 -21.04
CA VAL A 8 -3.46 24.51 -20.09
C VAL A 8 -2.34 23.50 -20.37
N LEU A 9 -2.15 23.09 -21.63
CA LEU A 9 -1.11 22.14 -22.01
C LEU A 9 0.31 22.64 -21.66
N ILE A 10 0.60 23.91 -21.92
CA ILE A 10 1.91 24.51 -21.58
C ILE A 10 2.13 24.50 -20.07
N ILE A 11 1.13 24.90 -19.28
CA ILE A 11 1.23 24.93 -17.82
C ILE A 11 1.43 23.51 -17.26
N THR A 12 0.66 22.54 -17.75
CA THR A 12 0.80 21.14 -17.35
C THR A 12 2.19 20.59 -17.69
N ALA A 13 2.74 20.92 -18.87
CA ALA A 13 4.09 20.50 -19.26
C ALA A 13 5.15 21.12 -18.35
N ILE A 14 5.06 22.43 -18.07
CA ILE A 14 5.99 23.11 -17.15
C ILE A 14 5.92 22.49 -15.76
N LEU A 15 4.71 22.25 -15.23
CA LEU A 15 4.52 21.61 -13.94
C LEU A 15 5.15 20.22 -13.90
N TYR A 16 4.90 19.39 -14.91
CA TYR A 16 5.47 18.04 -14.97
C TYR A 16 7.00 18.06 -15.05
N ILE A 17 7.59 18.92 -15.89
CA ILE A 17 9.04 19.10 -15.98
C ILE A 17 9.62 19.55 -14.63
N SER A 18 8.93 20.46 -13.94
CA SER A 18 9.37 20.97 -12.65
C SER A 18 9.33 19.88 -11.58
N LEU A 19 8.27 19.07 -11.53
CA LEU A 19 8.16 17.92 -10.62
C LEU A 19 9.23 16.87 -10.92
N PHE A 20 9.51 16.59 -12.20
CA PHE A 20 10.55 15.65 -12.59
C PHE A 20 11.95 16.14 -12.22
N ALA A 21 12.23 17.43 -12.44
CA ALA A 21 13.49 18.05 -12.03
C ALA A 21 13.66 18.03 -10.50
N LEU A 22 12.60 18.33 -9.74
CA LEU A 22 12.60 18.22 -8.28
C LEU A 22 12.84 16.78 -7.82
N ASN A 23 12.17 15.81 -8.42
CA ASN A 23 12.35 14.39 -8.12
C ASN A 23 13.80 13.91 -8.34
N ALA A 24 14.49 14.46 -9.36
CA ALA A 24 15.88 14.09 -9.65
C ALA A 24 16.89 14.59 -8.59
N ILE A 25 16.61 15.72 -7.94
CA ILE A 25 17.56 16.37 -7.00
C ILE A 25 17.23 16.10 -5.54
N ILE A 26 15.96 15.85 -5.21
CA ILE A 26 15.52 15.67 -3.83
C ILE A 26 15.84 14.24 -3.36
N PRO A 27 16.44 14.06 -2.17
CA PRO A 27 16.66 12.74 -1.60
C PRO A 27 15.36 12.19 -0.99
N PRO A 28 15.00 10.92 -1.25
CA PRO A 28 13.87 10.28 -0.57
C PRO A 28 14.19 10.07 0.92
N ARG A 29 13.16 9.88 1.76
CA ARG A 29 13.33 9.74 3.21
C ARG A 29 12.60 8.51 3.75
N ASN A 30 13.13 7.95 4.85
CA ASN A 30 12.49 6.92 5.65
C ASN A 30 11.96 7.48 6.97
N ALA A 31 10.99 6.77 7.52
CA ALA A 31 10.45 6.90 8.87
C ALA A 31 10.25 5.51 9.50
N TYR A 32 11.23 4.62 9.31
CA TYR A 32 11.21 3.24 9.82
C TYR A 32 11.07 3.16 11.33
N SER A 33 10.73 1.95 11.77
CA SER A 33 10.92 1.58 13.16
C SER A 33 12.39 1.76 13.56
N LYS A 34 12.62 2.21 14.80
CA LYS A 34 13.97 2.20 15.41
C LYS A 34 14.50 0.77 15.59
N HIS A 35 13.64 -0.23 15.51
CA HIS A 35 13.94 -1.63 15.77
C HIS A 35 13.64 -2.45 14.52
N ARG A 36 14.56 -2.36 13.55
CA ARG A 36 14.44 -3.00 12.24
C ARG A 36 14.37 -4.51 12.33
N VAL A 37 13.55 -5.10 11.46
CA VAL A 37 13.58 -6.53 11.18
C VAL A 37 14.57 -6.73 10.04
N VAL A 38 15.81 -6.95 10.43
CA VAL A 38 16.93 -7.16 9.49
C VAL A 38 17.03 -8.64 9.14
N TYR A 39 17.25 -8.90 7.87
CA TYR A 39 17.56 -10.24 7.34
C TYR A 39 19.05 -10.31 7.01
N ASP A 40 19.68 -11.43 7.35
CA ASP A 40 21.11 -11.62 7.12
C ASP A 40 21.43 -11.86 5.64
N GLU A 41 20.51 -12.52 4.91
CA GLU A 41 20.66 -12.84 3.50
C GLU A 41 19.37 -12.55 2.72
N TYR A 42 19.55 -12.26 1.43
CA TYR A 42 18.48 -12.16 0.45
C TYR A 42 18.70 -13.17 -0.68
N PRO A 43 17.64 -13.66 -1.34
CA PRO A 43 16.22 -13.38 -1.06
C PRO A 43 15.70 -14.07 0.21
N VAL A 44 14.70 -13.46 0.85
CA VAL A 44 13.96 -13.98 2.02
C VAL A 44 12.91 -15.00 1.57
N LEU A 45 12.87 -16.15 2.22
CA LEU A 45 11.82 -17.16 2.03
C LEU A 45 10.71 -16.96 3.08
N VAL A 46 9.52 -16.59 2.61
CA VAL A 46 8.33 -16.37 3.46
C VAL A 46 7.34 -17.53 3.29
N ALA A 47 6.98 -18.18 4.39
CA ALA A 47 5.95 -19.21 4.42
C ALA A 47 4.56 -18.58 4.56
N HIS A 48 3.84 -18.43 3.44
CA HIS A 48 2.50 -17.86 3.41
C HIS A 48 1.52 -18.74 4.20
N ARG A 49 0.91 -18.17 5.23
CA ARG A 49 0.02 -18.83 6.20
C ARG A 49 0.66 -20.06 6.81
N GLY A 50 1.96 -19.98 7.09
CA GLY A 50 2.78 -21.09 7.58
C GLY A 50 3.14 -22.17 6.54
N GLY A 51 2.85 -21.97 5.25
CA GLY A 51 3.11 -22.96 4.19
C GLY A 51 1.84 -23.74 3.80
N ARG A 52 0.77 -23.02 3.46
CA ARG A 52 -0.55 -23.60 3.20
C ARG A 52 -0.66 -24.64 2.07
N GLY A 53 0.36 -24.76 1.23
CA GLY A 53 0.43 -25.74 0.16
C GLY A 53 1.07 -27.08 0.57
N ILE A 54 1.60 -27.18 1.80
CA ILE A 54 2.22 -28.41 2.33
C ILE A 54 1.54 -28.93 3.61
N TYR A 55 0.75 -28.10 4.28
CA TYR A 55 -0.02 -28.46 5.47
C TYR A 55 -1.21 -27.49 5.64
N PRO A 56 -2.29 -27.83 6.39
CA PRO A 56 -3.38 -26.90 6.69
C PRO A 56 -2.89 -25.52 7.11
N GLU A 57 -3.36 -24.50 6.39
CA GLU A 57 -2.93 -23.11 6.57
C GLU A 57 -3.16 -22.59 7.99
N ASN A 58 -2.34 -21.63 8.43
CA ASN A 58 -2.53 -20.93 9.70
C ASN A 58 -2.56 -21.89 10.92
N THR A 59 -1.84 -23.01 10.83
CA THR A 59 -1.64 -23.95 11.93
C THR A 59 -0.21 -23.93 12.43
N LEU A 60 -0.04 -24.16 13.74
CA LEU A 60 1.27 -24.26 14.37
C LEU A 60 2.15 -25.35 13.72
N GLU A 61 1.53 -26.45 13.27
CA GLU A 61 2.24 -27.55 12.62
C GLU A 61 2.72 -27.19 11.20
N ALA A 62 1.95 -26.42 10.43
CA ALA A 62 2.43 -25.90 9.14
C ALA A 62 3.70 -25.05 9.34
N MET A 63 3.66 -24.15 10.33
CA MET A 63 4.80 -23.28 10.67
C MET A 63 6.01 -24.08 11.14
N ARG A 64 5.81 -25.12 11.96
CA ARG A 64 6.87 -26.05 12.39
C ARG A 64 7.52 -26.75 11.21
N ILE A 65 6.73 -27.26 10.28
CA ILE A 65 7.25 -27.93 9.08
C ILE A 65 8.06 -26.94 8.25
N SER A 66 7.51 -25.76 7.99
CA SER A 66 8.17 -24.69 7.23
C SER A 66 9.50 -24.27 7.87
N TYR A 67 9.51 -23.98 9.16
CA TYR A 67 10.72 -23.59 9.88
C TYR A 67 11.75 -24.72 9.96
N ASN A 68 11.35 -25.91 10.44
CA ASN A 68 12.31 -26.99 10.74
C ASN A 68 12.86 -27.68 9.49
N ARG A 69 12.06 -27.82 8.42
CA ARG A 69 12.46 -28.58 7.22
C ARG A 69 12.93 -27.71 6.07
N TYR A 70 12.40 -26.49 5.96
CA TYR A 70 12.65 -25.61 4.82
C TYR A 70 13.34 -24.31 5.21
N HIS A 71 13.68 -24.15 6.49
CA HIS A 71 14.48 -23.04 7.01
C HIS A 71 13.98 -21.68 6.54
N VAL A 72 12.66 -21.49 6.58
CA VAL A 72 12.05 -20.22 6.16
C VAL A 72 12.51 -19.08 7.06
N ASP A 73 12.72 -17.91 6.47
CA ASP A 73 13.23 -16.71 7.14
C ASP A 73 12.11 -15.93 7.84
N LEU A 74 10.88 -16.01 7.30
CA LEU A 74 9.68 -15.33 7.78
C LEU A 74 8.48 -16.29 7.78
N LEU A 75 7.79 -16.39 8.90
CA LEU A 75 6.48 -17.05 9.01
C LEU A 75 5.39 -15.98 8.88
N GLU A 76 4.56 -16.08 7.85
CA GLU A 76 3.41 -15.19 7.68
C GLU A 76 2.14 -15.87 8.19
N CYS A 77 1.29 -15.10 8.86
CA CYS A 77 -0.01 -15.56 9.34
C CYS A 77 -1.06 -14.45 9.36
N ASP A 78 -2.32 -14.87 9.32
CA ASP A 78 -3.47 -13.99 9.44
C ASP A 78 -4.14 -14.20 10.79
N ILE A 79 -4.55 -13.14 11.48
CA ILE A 79 -5.24 -13.23 12.78
C ILE A 79 -6.63 -12.60 12.76
N GLN A 80 -7.53 -13.21 13.52
CA GLN A 80 -8.88 -12.71 13.79
C GLN A 80 -9.30 -12.94 15.24
N MET A 81 -10.04 -11.98 15.78
CA MET A 81 -10.45 -12.01 17.18
C MET A 81 -11.74 -12.82 17.36
N SER A 82 -11.70 -13.77 18.28
CA SER A 82 -12.85 -14.54 18.77
C SER A 82 -13.80 -13.67 19.59
N LYS A 83 -15.00 -14.20 19.87
CA LYS A 83 -16.01 -13.57 20.71
C LYS A 83 -15.51 -13.16 22.10
N ASP A 84 -14.59 -13.96 22.66
CA ASP A 84 -13.99 -13.78 23.98
C ASP A 84 -12.60 -13.13 23.94
N GLY A 85 -12.22 -12.50 22.82
CA GLY A 85 -11.04 -11.62 22.74
C GLY A 85 -9.70 -12.33 22.53
N HIS A 86 -9.71 -13.60 22.10
CA HIS A 86 -8.51 -14.34 21.71
C HIS A 86 -8.28 -14.22 20.21
N PHE A 87 -7.04 -14.01 19.79
CA PHE A 87 -6.70 -14.12 18.37
C PHE A 87 -6.52 -15.57 17.98
N VAL A 88 -7.27 -16.02 16.98
CA VAL A 88 -7.02 -17.26 16.26
C VAL A 88 -6.44 -16.96 14.88
N LEU A 89 -5.61 -17.87 14.40
CA LEU A 89 -5.02 -17.74 13.07
C LEU A 89 -6.03 -18.21 12.02
N LEU A 90 -6.51 -17.30 11.19
CA LEU A 90 -7.42 -17.56 10.08
C LEU A 90 -7.48 -16.36 9.13
N HIS A 91 -7.39 -16.63 7.83
CA HIS A 91 -7.49 -15.58 6.81
C HIS A 91 -8.89 -14.98 6.69
N ASP A 92 -9.94 -15.80 6.62
CA ASP A 92 -11.29 -15.36 6.27
C ASP A 92 -12.13 -15.10 7.51
N PHE A 93 -13.09 -14.16 7.42
CA PHE A 93 -14.03 -13.89 8.53
C PHE A 93 -14.89 -15.10 8.90
N TRP A 94 -15.05 -16.05 7.97
CA TRP A 94 -15.86 -17.25 8.12
C TRP A 94 -14.99 -18.50 8.10
N THR A 95 -15.34 -19.49 8.93
CA THR A 95 -14.58 -20.74 9.05
C THR A 95 -14.82 -21.73 7.88
N ASN A 96 -15.78 -21.45 7.00
CA ASN A 96 -16.30 -22.44 6.03
C ASN A 96 -15.35 -22.78 4.86
N ARG A 97 -14.34 -21.96 4.56
CA ARG A 97 -13.38 -22.28 3.49
C ARG A 97 -12.43 -23.40 3.88
N THR A 98 -11.97 -23.43 5.14
CA THR A 98 -10.98 -24.40 5.63
C THR A 98 -11.61 -25.51 6.46
N THR A 99 -12.83 -25.32 6.96
CA THR A 99 -13.51 -26.22 7.90
C THR A 99 -14.90 -26.62 7.41
N ASN A 100 -15.45 -27.70 7.94
CA ASN A 100 -16.84 -28.11 7.69
C ASN A 100 -17.90 -27.33 8.49
N VAL A 101 -17.50 -26.27 9.21
CA VAL A 101 -18.39 -25.42 10.01
C VAL A 101 -18.53 -24.06 9.33
N ASN A 102 -19.76 -23.54 9.29
CA ASN A 102 -20.05 -22.22 8.74
C ASN A 102 -20.43 -21.24 9.86
N ALA A 103 -19.43 -20.58 10.43
CA ALA A 103 -19.59 -19.56 11.46
C ALA A 103 -18.58 -18.43 11.26
N GLN A 104 -18.87 -17.25 11.81
CA GLN A 104 -17.88 -16.19 11.89
C GLN A 104 -17.00 -16.38 13.13
N VAL A 105 -15.71 -16.05 13.02
CA VAL A 105 -14.77 -16.16 14.15
C VAL A 105 -15.24 -15.32 15.33
N GLN A 106 -15.70 -14.09 15.09
CA GLN A 106 -16.18 -13.17 16.12
C GLN A 106 -17.44 -13.64 16.87
N ASP A 107 -18.15 -14.66 16.37
CA ASP A 107 -19.36 -15.20 17.00
C ASP A 107 -19.07 -16.40 17.92
N LEU A 108 -17.85 -16.94 17.87
CA LEU A 108 -17.43 -18.12 18.62
C LEU A 108 -16.39 -17.78 19.68
N THR A 109 -16.48 -18.43 20.84
CA THR A 109 -15.42 -18.42 21.87
C THR A 109 -14.22 -19.24 21.42
N LEU A 110 -13.05 -19.02 22.02
CA LEU A 110 -11.86 -19.84 21.76
C LEU A 110 -12.14 -21.33 22.03
N ALA A 111 -12.88 -21.64 23.09
CA ALA A 111 -13.23 -23.02 23.45
C ALA A 111 -14.14 -23.70 22.40
N GLU A 112 -14.98 -22.94 21.70
CA GLU A 112 -15.79 -23.44 20.58
C GLU A 112 -14.94 -23.61 19.32
N LEU A 113 -14.08 -22.62 19.00
CA LEU A 113 -13.16 -22.69 17.87
C LEU A 113 -12.23 -23.90 17.98
N LYS A 114 -11.68 -24.17 19.16
CA LYS A 114 -10.80 -25.34 19.42
C LYS A 114 -11.48 -26.71 19.21
N LYS A 115 -12.79 -26.77 18.96
CA LYS A 115 -13.50 -28.03 18.60
C LYS A 115 -13.62 -28.26 17.10
N ILE A 116 -13.25 -27.28 16.28
CA ILE A 116 -13.41 -27.32 14.82
C ILE A 116 -12.14 -27.88 14.18
N ASP A 117 -12.30 -28.83 13.25
CA ASP A 117 -11.20 -29.38 12.47
C ASP A 117 -10.84 -28.45 11.30
N VAL A 118 -9.72 -27.73 11.42
CA VAL A 118 -9.20 -26.82 10.38
C VAL A 118 -8.47 -27.56 9.26
N GLY A 119 -8.21 -28.86 9.42
CA GLY A 119 -7.66 -29.72 8.37
C GLY A 119 -8.71 -30.32 7.44
N TYR A 120 -10.00 -30.05 7.66
CA TYR A 120 -11.09 -30.79 7.02
C TYR A 120 -11.08 -30.72 5.49
N TYR A 121 -10.74 -29.56 4.93
CA TYR A 121 -10.66 -29.33 3.48
C TYR A 121 -9.24 -29.21 2.94
N PHE A 122 -8.22 -29.47 3.75
CA PHE A 122 -6.85 -29.44 3.25
C PHE A 122 -6.61 -30.55 2.21
N THR A 123 -6.02 -30.16 1.09
CA THR A 123 -5.70 -31.03 -0.04
C THR A 123 -4.48 -30.49 -0.77
N GLU A 124 -3.55 -31.37 -1.13
CA GLU A 124 -2.36 -31.02 -1.93
C GLU A 124 -2.60 -31.25 -3.44
N ASP A 125 -3.44 -32.24 -3.78
CA ASP A 125 -3.72 -32.69 -5.14
C ASP A 125 -5.09 -32.23 -5.66
N GLY A 126 -5.91 -31.60 -4.81
CA GLY A 126 -7.28 -31.20 -5.11
C GLY A 126 -8.29 -32.36 -5.11
N VAL A 127 -7.86 -33.58 -4.78
CA VAL A 127 -8.65 -34.82 -4.88
C VAL A 127 -8.79 -35.51 -3.53
N THR A 128 -7.71 -35.57 -2.74
CA THR A 128 -7.64 -36.25 -1.45
C THR A 128 -7.59 -35.26 -0.29
N PHE A 129 -8.09 -35.67 0.89
CA PHE A 129 -8.14 -34.83 2.09
C PHE A 129 -7.44 -35.52 3.28
N PRO A 130 -6.10 -35.62 3.24
CA PRO A 130 -5.36 -36.50 4.16
C PRO A 130 -5.42 -36.05 5.62
N MET A 131 -5.73 -34.77 5.87
CA MET A 131 -5.80 -34.18 7.20
C MET A 131 -7.21 -34.17 7.80
N ARG A 132 -8.23 -34.58 7.04
CA ARG A 132 -9.61 -34.63 7.52
C ARG A 132 -9.76 -35.63 8.66
N GLY A 133 -10.39 -35.19 9.75
CA GLY A 133 -10.66 -36.02 10.92
C GLY A 133 -9.43 -36.27 11.80
N LYS A 134 -8.33 -35.53 11.57
CA LYS A 134 -7.13 -35.57 12.43
C LYS A 134 -7.22 -34.65 13.64
N ASN A 135 -8.35 -33.95 13.81
CA ASN A 135 -8.60 -32.98 14.89
C ASN A 135 -7.52 -31.90 14.96
N ILE A 136 -7.15 -31.34 13.80
CA ILE A 136 -6.26 -30.19 13.75
C ILE A 136 -7.12 -28.98 14.10
N THR A 137 -6.78 -28.23 15.14
CA THR A 137 -7.64 -27.16 15.65
C THR A 137 -7.04 -25.78 15.35
N PHE A 138 -7.84 -24.73 15.52
CA PHE A 138 -7.36 -23.35 15.39
C PHE A 138 -6.14 -23.11 16.29
N THR A 139 -5.11 -22.50 15.74
CA THR A 139 -3.93 -22.01 16.49
C THR A 139 -4.22 -20.60 17.00
N THR A 140 -3.81 -20.26 18.22
CA THR A 140 -3.90 -18.87 18.73
C THR A 140 -2.63 -18.09 18.41
N LEU A 141 -2.74 -16.76 18.42
CA LEU A 141 -1.57 -15.90 18.27
C LEU A 141 -0.54 -16.17 19.37
N GLU A 142 -0.97 -16.30 20.63
CA GLU A 142 -0.09 -16.60 21.75
C GLU A 142 0.63 -17.96 21.57
N GLU A 143 -0.05 -19.00 21.07
CA GLU A 143 0.58 -20.31 20.79
C GLU A 143 1.69 -20.18 19.74
N MET A 144 1.47 -19.39 18.68
CA MET A 144 2.50 -19.11 17.67
C MET A 144 3.66 -18.30 18.25
N LEU A 145 3.36 -17.21 18.96
CA LEU A 145 4.38 -16.34 19.54
C LEU A 145 5.25 -17.11 20.53
N ASP A 146 4.63 -17.83 21.48
CA ASP A 146 5.34 -18.64 22.48
C ASP A 146 6.32 -19.63 21.84
N GLU A 147 5.96 -20.18 20.68
CA GLU A 147 6.81 -21.14 19.99
C GLU A 147 7.97 -20.50 19.20
N PHE A 148 7.75 -19.34 18.58
CA PHE A 148 8.67 -18.80 17.56
C PHE A 148 9.39 -17.52 17.97
N TYR A 149 8.94 -16.74 18.96
CA TYR A 149 9.51 -15.41 19.22
C TYR A 149 11.00 -15.42 19.64
N GLN A 150 11.49 -16.51 20.21
CA GLN A 150 12.91 -16.66 20.57
C GLN A 150 13.73 -17.41 19.52
N LYS A 151 13.10 -17.90 18.45
CA LYS A 151 13.79 -18.63 17.38
C LYS A 151 14.38 -17.64 16.36
N PRO A 152 15.41 -18.04 15.61
CA PRO A 152 15.97 -17.26 14.51
C PRO A 152 15.06 -17.31 13.27
N VAL A 153 13.81 -16.88 13.43
CA VAL A 153 12.82 -16.74 12.35
C VAL A 153 11.97 -15.51 12.66
N LYS A 154 11.66 -14.73 11.63
CA LYS A 154 10.80 -13.55 11.75
C LYS A 154 9.35 -13.95 11.60
N MET A 155 8.45 -13.07 12.01
CA MET A 155 7.00 -13.27 11.87
C MET A 155 6.35 -12.03 11.24
N SER A 156 5.48 -12.28 10.27
CA SER A 156 4.57 -11.32 9.67
C SER A 156 3.17 -11.67 10.14
N ILE A 157 2.49 -10.72 10.79
CA ILE A 157 1.16 -10.94 11.37
C ILE A 157 0.20 -9.95 10.73
N GLU A 158 -0.71 -10.46 9.90
CA GLU A 158 -1.76 -9.65 9.28
C GLU A 158 -3.04 -9.67 10.13
N LEU A 159 -3.42 -8.51 10.66
CA LEU A 159 -4.70 -8.29 11.35
C LEU A 159 -5.82 -8.06 10.32
N LYS A 160 -6.72 -9.03 10.19
CA LYS A 160 -7.87 -8.92 9.26
C LYS A 160 -9.03 -8.11 9.82
N ASP A 161 -9.14 -8.04 11.14
CA ASP A 161 -10.22 -7.32 11.82
C ASP A 161 -10.17 -5.82 11.54
N LYS A 162 -11.35 -5.23 11.30
CA LYS A 162 -11.50 -3.79 10.99
C LYS A 162 -12.04 -3.00 12.17
N LYS A 163 -11.69 -3.43 13.38
CA LYS A 163 -12.13 -2.86 14.66
C LYS A 163 -10.93 -2.40 15.46
N THR A 164 -11.01 -1.20 16.03
CA THR A 164 -9.91 -0.62 16.82
C THR A 164 -9.62 -1.42 18.08
N GLU A 165 -10.61 -2.10 18.63
CA GLU A 165 -10.48 -2.99 19.79
C GLU A 165 -9.54 -4.17 19.50
N SER A 166 -9.53 -4.68 18.27
CA SER A 166 -8.58 -5.73 17.87
C SER A 166 -7.14 -5.19 17.85
N VAL A 167 -6.93 -3.95 17.41
CA VAL A 167 -5.62 -3.30 17.49
C VAL A 167 -5.17 -3.14 18.94
N ASP A 168 -6.06 -2.67 19.82
CA ASP A 168 -5.77 -2.53 21.25
C ASP A 168 -5.33 -3.87 21.87
N ARG A 169 -6.09 -4.93 21.57
CA ARG A 169 -5.82 -6.28 22.06
C ARG A 169 -4.50 -6.83 21.52
N LEU A 170 -4.19 -6.59 20.24
CA LEU A 170 -2.93 -7.01 19.63
C LEU A 170 -1.73 -6.35 20.31
N VAL A 171 -1.80 -5.03 20.54
CA VAL A 171 -0.74 -4.29 21.25
C VAL A 171 -0.57 -4.83 22.69
N GLU A 172 -1.67 -5.13 23.39
CA GLU A 172 -1.61 -5.73 24.73
C GLU A 172 -0.88 -7.08 24.73
N ILE A 173 -1.19 -7.97 23.77
CA ILE A 173 -0.53 -9.27 23.64
C ILE A 173 0.96 -9.10 23.34
N LEU A 174 1.31 -8.30 22.32
CA LEU A 174 2.70 -8.09 21.92
C LEU A 174 3.54 -7.51 23.06
N SER A 175 2.98 -6.62 23.88
CA SER A 175 3.69 -6.00 25.01
C SER A 175 4.16 -6.98 26.09
N LYS A 176 3.62 -8.21 26.12
CA LYS A 176 4.02 -9.26 27.07
C LYS A 176 5.34 -9.92 26.69
N TYR A 177 5.78 -9.77 25.45
CA TYR A 177 6.98 -10.41 24.93
C TYR A 177 8.14 -9.42 24.89
N LYS A 178 9.27 -9.80 25.50
CA LYS A 178 10.47 -8.97 25.49
C LYS A 178 11.11 -8.96 24.11
N ASP A 179 11.54 -7.78 23.64
CA ASP A 179 12.25 -7.58 22.36
C ASP A 179 11.49 -8.10 21.11
N ILE A 180 10.18 -8.33 21.22
CA ILE A 180 9.35 -8.90 20.15
C ILE A 180 9.35 -8.06 18.87
N ASN A 181 9.57 -6.76 18.98
CA ASN A 181 9.62 -5.84 17.86
C ASN A 181 10.80 -6.08 16.91
N LYS A 182 11.82 -6.86 17.33
CA LYS A 182 12.90 -7.32 16.45
C LYS A 182 12.54 -8.60 15.67
N GLN A 183 11.41 -9.20 16.00
CA GLN A 183 10.97 -10.51 15.48
C GLN A 183 9.67 -10.41 14.68
N VAL A 184 8.84 -9.41 14.97
CA VAL A 184 7.50 -9.29 14.40
C VAL A 184 7.35 -8.00 13.61
N CYS A 185 6.79 -8.12 12.41
CA CYS A 185 6.23 -7.04 11.63
C CYS A 185 4.71 -7.18 11.58
N ILE A 186 4.00 -6.06 11.68
CA ILE A 186 2.54 -6.03 11.68
C ILE A 186 2.02 -5.48 10.36
N ASP A 187 1.07 -6.20 9.78
CA ASP A 187 0.21 -5.70 8.72
C ASP A 187 -1.21 -5.55 9.24
N CYS A 188 -1.85 -4.41 9.00
CA CYS A 188 -3.28 -4.23 9.25
C CYS A 188 -4.07 -4.07 7.95
N SER A 189 -3.40 -4.11 6.78
CA SER A 189 -3.80 -3.93 5.37
C SER A 189 -4.82 -2.84 5.05
N ASN A 190 -5.90 -2.75 5.83
CA ASN A 190 -6.78 -1.61 5.99
C ASN A 190 -6.06 -0.37 6.57
N HIS A 191 -6.00 0.69 5.76
CA HIS A 191 -5.26 1.91 6.11
C HIS A 191 -5.72 2.59 7.43
N PRO A 192 -7.02 2.73 7.73
CA PRO A 192 -7.46 3.23 9.04
C PRO A 192 -6.92 2.42 10.24
N MET A 193 -6.89 1.09 10.14
CA MET A 193 -6.35 0.24 11.21
C MET A 193 -4.83 0.38 11.32
N GLN A 194 -4.12 0.40 10.18
CA GLN A 194 -2.66 0.60 10.18
C GLN A 194 -2.26 1.93 10.81
N LYS A 195 -2.99 3.00 10.45
CA LYS A 195 -2.80 4.33 11.03
C LYS A 195 -3.09 4.36 12.53
N TYR A 196 -4.13 3.65 12.98
CA TYR A 196 -4.46 3.53 14.39
C TYR A 196 -3.41 2.72 15.16
N PHE A 197 -2.92 1.62 14.60
CA PHE A 197 -1.81 0.85 15.17
C PHE A 197 -0.56 1.72 15.35
N ARG A 198 -0.12 2.42 14.29
CA ARG A 198 1.05 3.32 14.36
C ARG A 198 0.85 4.49 15.33
N SER A 199 -0.36 5.01 15.50
CA SER A 199 -0.61 6.08 16.49
C SER A 199 -0.48 5.60 17.94
N LYS A 200 -0.69 4.30 18.19
CA LYS A 200 -0.54 3.67 19.51
C LYS A 200 0.90 3.35 19.84
N VAL A 201 1.66 2.87 18.86
CA VAL A 201 2.99 2.30 19.10
C VAL A 201 4.14 3.18 18.60
N GLY A 202 3.84 4.25 17.85
CA GLY A 202 4.84 5.10 17.23
C GLY A 202 5.71 4.31 16.25
N ASP A 203 7.03 4.40 16.41
CA ASP A 203 8.04 3.72 15.61
C ASP A 203 8.59 2.45 16.30
N PHE A 204 7.89 1.91 17.30
CA PHE A 204 8.42 0.79 18.08
C PHE A 204 8.37 -0.56 17.36
N TYR A 205 7.27 -0.83 16.64
CA TYR A 205 7.09 -2.05 15.85
C TYR A 205 7.34 -1.78 14.36
N CYS A 206 7.90 -2.77 13.69
CA CYS A 206 7.90 -2.85 12.24
C CYS A 206 6.47 -2.92 11.70
N THR A 207 6.24 -2.28 10.56
CA THR A 207 4.98 -2.40 9.81
C THR A 207 5.20 -2.67 8.34
N GLU A 208 4.29 -3.44 7.75
CA GLU A 208 4.18 -3.66 6.31
C GLU A 208 3.38 -2.53 5.63
N ASN A 209 3.30 -2.57 4.30
CA ASN A 209 2.54 -1.59 3.54
C ASN A 209 1.05 -1.83 3.64
N ASP A 210 0.30 -0.79 3.99
CA ASP A 210 -1.15 -0.82 3.82
C ASP A 210 -1.58 -0.59 2.36
N GLU A 211 -2.88 -0.72 2.12
CA GLU A 211 -3.51 -0.55 0.81
C GLU A 211 -3.22 0.81 0.15
N ILE A 212 -3.23 1.90 0.91
CA ILE A 212 -2.95 3.25 0.38
C ILE A 212 -1.46 3.38 0.06
N GLU A 213 -0.59 2.86 0.92
CA GLU A 213 0.86 2.88 0.70
C GLU A 213 1.25 2.12 -0.57
N GLY A 214 0.65 0.95 -0.81
CA GLY A 214 0.83 0.18 -2.04
C GLY A 214 0.32 0.92 -3.29
N ILE A 215 -0.85 1.56 -3.22
CA ILE A 215 -1.40 2.36 -4.33
C ILE A 215 -0.51 3.56 -4.64
N MET A 216 -0.07 4.30 -3.62
CA MET A 216 0.76 5.50 -3.80
C MET A 216 2.13 5.12 -4.34
N MET A 217 2.73 4.04 -3.85
CA MET A 217 3.95 3.47 -4.43
C MET A 217 3.76 3.17 -5.92
N GLY A 218 2.71 2.44 -6.29
CA GLY A 218 2.43 2.11 -7.69
C GLY A 218 2.23 3.35 -8.56
N LEU A 219 1.43 4.31 -8.07
CA LEU A 219 1.12 5.56 -8.76
C LEU A 219 2.37 6.41 -9.01
N PHE A 220 3.14 6.71 -7.97
CA PHE A 220 4.33 7.55 -8.08
C PHE A 220 5.49 6.84 -8.78
N GLY A 221 5.54 5.51 -8.71
CA GLY A 221 6.44 4.69 -9.52
C GLY A 221 6.16 4.83 -11.01
N VAL A 222 4.92 4.64 -11.46
CA VAL A 222 4.54 4.81 -12.87
C VAL A 222 4.81 6.24 -13.37
N LEU A 223 4.60 7.24 -12.51
CA LEU A 223 4.88 8.64 -12.85
C LEU A 223 6.37 9.00 -12.83
N LYS A 224 7.24 8.10 -12.36
CA LYS A 224 8.67 8.35 -12.11
C LYS A 224 8.91 9.52 -11.14
N LEU A 225 8.06 9.61 -10.11
CA LEU A 225 8.08 10.67 -9.09
C LEU A 225 8.25 10.10 -7.66
N SER A 226 8.71 8.86 -7.51
CA SER A 226 8.84 8.19 -6.22
C SER A 226 9.76 8.91 -5.23
N ARG A 227 10.87 9.52 -5.67
CA ARG A 227 11.76 10.26 -4.76
C ARG A 227 11.07 11.48 -4.15
N LEU A 228 10.34 12.23 -4.98
CA LEU A 228 9.54 13.36 -4.52
C LEU A 228 8.44 12.91 -3.56
N TYR A 229 7.77 11.79 -3.86
CA TYR A 229 6.77 11.21 -2.97
C TYR A 229 7.36 10.88 -1.61
N TYR A 230 8.44 10.09 -1.55
CA TYR A 230 9.07 9.69 -0.29
C TYR A 230 9.82 10.82 0.42
N PHE A 231 10.11 11.92 -0.26
CA PHE A 231 10.54 13.13 0.41
C PHE A 231 9.38 13.81 1.15
N ILE A 232 8.20 13.92 0.54
CA ILE A 232 7.03 14.56 1.16
C ILE A 232 6.46 13.65 2.26
N GLN A 233 6.35 12.36 1.96
CA GLN A 233 5.80 11.32 2.82
C GLN A 233 6.89 10.28 3.08
N PRO A 234 7.73 10.44 4.11
CA PRO A 234 8.77 9.48 4.45
C PRO A 234 8.20 8.07 4.60
N ASN A 235 8.91 7.08 4.06
CA ASN A 235 8.48 5.69 4.06
C ASN A 235 8.47 5.09 5.48
N PRO A 236 7.31 4.72 6.05
CA PRO A 236 7.25 4.09 7.37
C PRO A 236 7.32 2.56 7.30
N VAL A 237 7.34 1.98 6.10
CA VAL A 237 7.20 0.54 5.85
C VAL A 237 8.57 -0.12 5.82
N GLU A 238 8.75 -1.19 6.59
CA GLU A 238 10.03 -1.91 6.64
C GLU A 238 10.28 -2.66 5.31
N TYR A 239 9.33 -3.49 4.89
CA TYR A 239 9.34 -4.18 3.61
C TYR A 239 7.95 -4.17 2.97
N TYR A 240 7.94 -4.24 1.65
CA TYR A 240 6.73 -4.23 0.85
C TYR A 240 6.38 -5.62 0.34
N PHE A 241 5.12 -6.00 0.49
CA PHE A 241 4.52 -7.15 -0.12
C PHE A 241 3.74 -6.71 -1.36
N ALA A 242 4.03 -7.31 -2.51
CA ALA A 242 3.37 -6.99 -3.77
C ALA A 242 3.02 -8.24 -4.58
N PRO A 243 1.98 -8.17 -5.42
CA PRO A 243 1.61 -9.31 -6.25
C PRO A 243 2.66 -9.52 -7.35
N TYR A 244 3.06 -10.77 -7.56
CA TYR A 244 3.96 -11.15 -8.66
C TYR A 244 3.33 -10.95 -10.04
N LYS A 245 2.02 -11.18 -10.16
CA LYS A 245 1.30 -11.04 -11.43
C LYS A 245 0.80 -9.61 -11.59
N SER A 246 0.93 -9.08 -12.80
CA SER A 246 0.50 -7.73 -13.12
C SER A 246 -1.00 -7.53 -12.86
N MET A 247 -1.36 -6.41 -12.25
CA MET A 247 -2.76 -6.02 -12.07
C MET A 247 -3.13 -4.95 -13.10
N ARG A 248 -3.88 -5.34 -14.14
CA ARG A 248 -4.51 -4.44 -15.13
C ARG A 248 -3.60 -3.31 -15.61
N GLY A 249 -2.38 -3.65 -16.04
CA GLY A 249 -1.38 -2.72 -16.57
C GLY A 249 -0.33 -2.22 -15.58
N PHE A 250 -0.45 -2.54 -14.28
CA PHE A 250 0.65 -2.40 -13.33
C PHE A 250 1.50 -3.67 -13.34
N ASP A 251 2.69 -3.56 -13.92
CA ASP A 251 3.71 -4.60 -13.82
C ASP A 251 4.53 -4.38 -12.55
N PHE A 252 4.21 -5.10 -11.48
CA PHE A 252 4.93 -5.01 -10.20
C PHE A 252 6.36 -5.54 -10.28
N LEU A 253 6.75 -6.21 -11.37
CA LEU A 253 8.13 -6.60 -11.65
C LEU A 253 8.92 -5.49 -12.33
N ALA A 254 8.28 -4.40 -12.78
CA ALA A 254 8.99 -3.29 -13.39
C ALA A 254 9.83 -2.52 -12.36
N ASP A 255 11.15 -2.47 -12.60
CA ASP A 255 12.14 -1.83 -11.73
C ASP A 255 11.73 -0.43 -11.24
N GLU A 256 11.14 0.38 -12.12
CA GLU A 256 10.79 1.78 -11.84
C GLU A 256 9.82 1.94 -10.66
N LEU A 257 9.05 0.91 -10.31
CA LEU A 257 8.10 0.97 -9.18
C LEU A 257 8.80 0.90 -7.83
N TYR A 258 9.82 0.05 -7.70
CA TYR A 258 10.43 -0.28 -6.42
C TYR A 258 11.90 0.17 -6.32
N LYS A 259 12.51 0.68 -7.39
CA LYS A 259 13.93 1.07 -7.42
C LYS A 259 14.31 2.03 -6.29
N VAL A 260 13.48 3.05 -6.04
CA VAL A 260 13.73 4.02 -4.96
C VAL A 260 13.62 3.34 -3.60
N LEU A 261 12.61 2.48 -3.40
CA LEU A 261 12.43 1.72 -2.18
C LEU A 261 13.63 0.81 -1.88
N GLN A 262 14.05 0.00 -2.85
CA GLN A 262 15.12 -0.97 -2.63
C GLN A 262 16.52 -0.31 -2.60
N ASN A 263 16.82 0.62 -3.51
CA ASN A 263 18.19 1.09 -3.71
C ASN A 263 18.55 2.35 -2.91
N GLU A 264 17.56 3.19 -2.60
CA GLU A 264 17.79 4.47 -1.91
C GLU A 264 17.22 4.47 -0.49
N LEU A 265 16.20 3.64 -0.24
CA LEU A 265 15.54 3.58 1.06
C LEU A 265 15.85 2.32 1.85
N ASP A 266 16.42 1.26 1.28
CA ASP A 266 16.66 0.00 2.01
C ASP A 266 15.36 -0.66 2.50
N SER A 267 14.29 -0.54 1.71
CA SER A 267 13.00 -1.23 1.93
C SER A 267 12.90 -2.42 0.96
N PRO A 268 13.02 -3.67 1.45
CA PRO A 268 12.93 -4.85 0.61
C PRO A 268 11.57 -4.96 -0.07
N PHE A 269 11.57 -5.39 -1.32
CA PHE A 269 10.35 -5.69 -2.07
C PHE A 269 10.21 -7.20 -2.25
N MET A 270 9.13 -7.77 -1.73
CA MET A 270 8.86 -9.20 -1.73
C MET A 270 7.56 -9.51 -2.49
N TYR A 271 7.56 -10.64 -3.22
CA TYR A 271 6.45 -10.99 -4.10
C TYR A 271 5.61 -12.14 -3.55
N PHE A 272 4.30 -11.94 -3.54
CA PHE A 272 3.31 -12.98 -3.25
C PHE A 272 2.37 -13.24 -4.45
N THR A 273 1.61 -14.33 -4.46
CA THR A 273 1.99 -15.61 -3.86
C THR A 273 2.60 -16.42 -5.00
N VAL A 274 3.90 -16.73 -4.91
CA VAL A 274 4.64 -17.39 -6.00
C VAL A 274 4.85 -18.85 -5.64
N ASN A 275 4.20 -19.76 -6.36
CA ASN A 275 4.14 -21.19 -5.97
C ASN A 275 4.88 -22.13 -6.92
N ASN A 276 5.39 -21.65 -8.05
CA ASN A 276 6.08 -22.48 -9.03
C ASN A 276 7.54 -22.04 -9.23
N GLU A 277 8.41 -23.02 -9.49
CA GLU A 277 9.86 -22.85 -9.59
C GLU A 277 10.29 -21.79 -10.61
N LEU A 278 9.67 -21.77 -11.79
CA LEU A 278 10.03 -20.85 -12.87
C LEU A 278 9.69 -19.40 -12.50
N GLU A 279 8.53 -19.16 -11.90
CA GLU A 279 8.14 -17.82 -11.45
C GLU A 279 9.02 -17.35 -10.29
N MET A 280 9.36 -18.24 -9.35
CA MET A 280 10.29 -17.92 -8.26
C MET A 280 11.67 -17.53 -8.80
N ALA A 281 12.26 -18.37 -9.65
CA ALA A 281 13.57 -18.11 -10.25
C ALA A 281 13.57 -16.81 -11.05
N ARG A 282 12.48 -16.51 -11.77
CA ARG A 282 12.33 -15.26 -12.52
C ARG A 282 12.24 -14.04 -11.60
N ALA A 283 11.41 -14.08 -10.57
CA ALA A 283 11.29 -12.99 -9.60
C ALA A 283 12.66 -12.67 -8.99
N ILE A 284 13.41 -13.70 -8.58
CA ILE A 284 14.74 -13.55 -7.99
C ILE A 284 15.74 -12.99 -9.01
N ALA A 285 15.71 -13.45 -10.26
CA ALA A 285 16.54 -12.90 -11.33
C ALA A 285 16.25 -11.41 -11.61
N LEU A 286 15.03 -10.95 -11.28
CA LEU A 286 14.61 -9.54 -11.32
C LEU A 286 14.78 -8.85 -9.95
N ASN A 287 15.74 -9.32 -9.14
CA ASN A 287 16.12 -8.70 -7.88
C ASN A 287 14.98 -8.61 -6.83
N ALA A 288 14.03 -9.56 -6.86
CA ALA A 288 13.12 -9.77 -5.72
C ALA A 288 13.94 -10.00 -4.45
N LYS A 289 13.65 -9.23 -3.39
CA LYS A 289 14.27 -9.43 -2.08
C LYS A 289 13.56 -10.48 -1.24
N GLY A 290 12.39 -10.95 -1.66
CA GLY A 290 11.76 -12.08 -0.99
C GLY A 290 10.64 -12.69 -1.81
N ILE A 291 10.32 -13.93 -1.46
CA ILE A 291 9.26 -14.72 -2.09
C ILE A 291 8.34 -15.22 -0.99
N ILE A 292 7.07 -14.89 -1.13
CA ILE A 292 5.98 -15.37 -0.30
C ILE A 292 5.28 -16.49 -1.05
N THR A 293 5.24 -17.67 -0.44
CA THR A 293 4.83 -18.89 -1.11
C THR A 293 4.00 -19.79 -0.22
N ASP A 294 3.01 -20.45 -0.83
CA ASP A 294 2.30 -21.58 -0.24
C ASP A 294 3.18 -22.84 -0.19
N ARG A 295 4.27 -22.86 -0.98
CA ARG A 295 5.13 -24.02 -1.21
C ARG A 295 6.59 -23.78 -0.79
N PRO A 296 6.87 -23.65 0.51
CA PRO A 296 8.24 -23.55 1.02
C PRO A 296 9.15 -24.70 0.57
N ASP A 297 8.59 -25.89 0.37
CA ASP A 297 9.29 -27.08 -0.13
C ASP A 297 9.84 -26.91 -1.56
N ILE A 298 9.12 -26.17 -2.41
CA ILE A 298 9.54 -25.83 -3.76
C ILE A 298 10.56 -24.68 -3.71
N ALA A 299 10.24 -23.61 -2.98
CA ALA A 299 11.11 -22.45 -2.89
C ALA A 299 12.49 -22.79 -2.30
N PHE A 300 12.56 -23.63 -1.28
CA PHE A 300 13.81 -24.11 -0.70
C PHE A 300 14.71 -24.78 -1.74
N LYS A 301 14.15 -25.59 -2.65
CA LYS A 301 14.92 -26.21 -3.75
C LYS A 301 15.46 -25.16 -4.72
N VAL A 302 14.63 -24.19 -5.10
CA VAL A 302 15.02 -23.10 -6.00
C VAL A 302 16.14 -22.26 -5.38
N PHE A 303 15.98 -21.86 -4.11
CA PHE A 303 16.96 -21.02 -3.41
C PHE A 303 18.30 -21.72 -3.29
N ASN A 304 18.30 -23.01 -2.90
CA ASN A 304 19.53 -23.81 -2.86
C ASN A 304 20.18 -23.97 -4.23
N ALA A 305 19.38 -24.21 -5.28
CA ALA A 305 19.90 -24.32 -6.64
C ALA A 305 20.54 -23.00 -7.12
N LEU A 306 19.96 -21.85 -6.76
CA LEU A 306 20.52 -20.53 -7.08
C LEU A 306 21.79 -20.23 -6.30
N LYS A 307 21.84 -20.52 -4.98
CA LYS A 307 23.04 -20.37 -4.14
C LYS A 307 24.23 -21.17 -4.69
N VAL A 308 23.98 -22.40 -5.15
CA VAL A 308 25.02 -23.27 -5.72
C VAL A 308 25.53 -22.77 -7.08
N ARG A 309 24.67 -22.14 -7.89
CA ARG A 309 25.01 -21.78 -9.28
C ARG A 309 25.58 -20.37 -9.48
N ASN A 310 25.67 -19.54 -8.44
CA ASN A 310 26.23 -18.18 -8.49
C ASN A 310 25.67 -17.35 -9.67
N ILE A 311 24.38 -17.53 -10.01
CA ILE A 311 23.77 -16.91 -11.19
C ILE A 311 23.48 -15.44 -10.90
N THR A 312 24.37 -14.57 -11.36
CA THR A 312 24.16 -13.14 -11.58
C THR A 312 24.32 -12.83 -13.07
N GLU A 313 23.40 -13.32 -13.90
CA GLU A 313 23.29 -12.85 -15.28
C GLU A 313 21.87 -12.40 -15.58
N SER A 314 21.76 -11.16 -16.07
CA SER A 314 20.50 -10.48 -16.36
C SER A 314 19.76 -11.20 -17.49
N TYR A 315 18.67 -11.88 -17.14
CA TYR A 315 17.75 -12.44 -18.12
C TYR A 315 16.80 -11.36 -18.65
N GLU A 316 17.21 -10.67 -19.72
CA GLU A 316 16.27 -9.93 -20.56
C GLU A 316 15.66 -10.88 -21.60
N LYS A 317 14.44 -11.37 -21.34
CA LYS A 317 13.57 -11.91 -22.41
C LYS A 317 12.16 -11.34 -22.29
N LYS A 318 11.68 -10.86 -23.44
CA LYS A 318 10.34 -10.29 -23.70
C LYS A 318 9.25 -10.93 -22.84
N TYR A 319 8.61 -10.08 -22.04
CA TYR A 319 7.50 -10.40 -21.17
C TYR A 319 6.19 -10.37 -21.99
N GLU A 320 5.35 -11.39 -21.84
CA GLU A 320 3.92 -11.25 -22.11
C GLU A 320 3.25 -10.85 -20.79
N HIS A 321 2.60 -9.69 -20.77
CA HIS A 321 1.89 -9.18 -19.59
C HIS A 321 0.68 -10.05 -19.28
N PHE A 322 0.75 -10.87 -18.23
CA PHE A 322 -0.40 -11.60 -17.72
C PHE A 322 -1.21 -10.72 -16.76
N ASN A 323 -2.20 -10.02 -17.30
CA ASN A 323 -3.17 -9.28 -16.49
C ASN A 323 -4.09 -10.25 -15.75
N VAL A 324 -4.00 -10.28 -14.43
CA VAL A 324 -4.92 -11.05 -13.59
C VAL A 324 -5.91 -10.09 -12.93
N PRO A 325 -7.22 -10.41 -12.85
CA PRO A 325 -8.14 -9.66 -12.01
C PRO A 325 -7.66 -9.69 -10.54
N SER A 326 -7.66 -8.54 -9.86
CA SER A 326 -7.33 -8.40 -8.42
C SER A 326 -8.00 -9.46 -7.53
N LYS A 327 -9.28 -9.80 -7.79
CA LYS A 327 -10.03 -10.86 -7.08
C LYS A 327 -9.42 -12.27 -7.17
N ARG A 328 -8.45 -12.50 -8.05
CA ARG A 328 -7.71 -13.78 -8.17
C ARG A 328 -6.29 -13.68 -7.62
N THR A 329 -5.89 -12.53 -7.08
CA THR A 329 -4.68 -12.38 -6.26
C THR A 329 -5.07 -12.64 -4.81
N SER A 330 -4.13 -13.05 -3.95
CA SER A 330 -4.37 -13.23 -2.50
C SER A 330 -4.74 -11.93 -1.78
N TRP A 331 -4.66 -10.79 -2.46
CA TRP A 331 -5.07 -9.49 -1.99
C TRP A 331 -6.55 -9.22 -2.30
N GLU A 332 -7.41 -9.39 -1.28
CA GLU A 332 -8.83 -9.04 -1.34
C GLU A 332 -9.09 -7.64 -0.77
N PHE A 333 -8.89 -6.60 -1.57
CA PHE A 333 -9.35 -5.26 -1.17
C PHE A 333 -10.87 -5.13 -1.33
N SER A 334 -11.58 -5.14 -0.20
CA SER A 334 -13.02 -4.93 -0.19
C SER A 334 -13.44 -3.45 -0.25
N THR A 335 -12.48 -2.52 -0.27
CA THR A 335 -12.71 -1.07 -0.20
C THR A 335 -13.28 -0.51 -1.49
N TRP A 336 -14.12 0.53 -1.37
CA TRP A 336 -14.84 1.10 -2.51
C TRP A 336 -13.90 1.71 -3.56
N TYR A 337 -12.79 2.31 -3.13
CA TYR A 337 -11.84 2.94 -4.04
C TYR A 337 -10.97 1.91 -4.77
N MET A 338 -10.69 0.74 -4.18
CA MET A 338 -10.04 -0.36 -4.90
C MET A 338 -10.94 -0.93 -5.98
N LYS A 339 -12.25 -1.05 -5.71
CA LYS A 339 -13.24 -1.37 -6.75
C LYS A 339 -13.30 -0.30 -7.85
N CYS A 340 -13.11 0.98 -7.50
CA CYS A 340 -12.99 2.05 -8.48
C CYS A 340 -11.72 1.92 -9.32
N LEU A 341 -10.55 1.70 -8.71
CA LEU A 341 -9.29 1.50 -9.41
C LEU A 341 -9.33 0.28 -10.34
N GLU A 342 -9.96 -0.82 -9.89
CA GLU A 342 -10.27 -1.97 -10.73
C GLU A 342 -11.09 -1.58 -11.96
N TRP A 343 -12.22 -0.88 -11.76
CA TRP A 343 -13.10 -0.47 -12.84
C TRP A 343 -12.42 0.50 -13.83
N ILE A 344 -11.62 1.42 -13.30
CA ILE A 344 -10.90 2.44 -14.06
C ILE A 344 -9.75 1.83 -14.89
N GLY A 345 -8.90 0.98 -14.27
CA GLY A 345 -7.78 0.32 -14.94
C GLY A 345 -8.18 -0.72 -15.98
N GLY A 346 -9.45 -1.14 -16.01
CA GLY A 346 -9.99 -2.05 -17.01
C GLY A 346 -10.28 -1.43 -18.38
N ASN A 347 -10.42 -0.11 -18.49
CA ASN A 347 -10.95 0.55 -19.69
C ASN A 347 -10.07 1.66 -20.28
N LEU A 348 -9.07 2.16 -19.53
CA LEU A 348 -8.22 3.27 -19.97
C LEU A 348 -6.75 3.04 -19.55
N PRO A 349 -5.76 3.38 -20.38
CA PRO A 349 -4.36 3.42 -19.96
C PRO A 349 -4.22 4.37 -18.77
N ILE A 350 -3.48 4.00 -17.74
CA ILE A 350 -3.37 4.81 -16.53
C ILE A 350 -2.81 6.21 -16.79
N VAL A 351 -1.97 6.35 -17.81
CA VAL A 351 -1.47 7.65 -18.29
C VAL A 351 -2.62 8.56 -18.73
N ALA A 352 -3.69 8.01 -19.33
CA ALA A 352 -4.88 8.76 -19.71
C ALA A 352 -5.71 9.17 -18.47
N ILE A 353 -5.81 8.29 -17.48
CA ILE A 353 -6.52 8.57 -16.21
C ILE A 353 -5.77 9.63 -15.40
N LEU A 354 -4.44 9.55 -15.32
CA LEU A 354 -3.60 10.55 -14.66
C LEU A 354 -3.57 11.86 -15.42
N GLY A 355 -3.60 11.80 -16.75
CA GLY A 355 -3.90 12.95 -17.60
C GLY A 355 -5.20 13.62 -17.15
N ILE A 356 -6.29 12.87 -16.99
CA ILE A 356 -7.59 13.40 -16.54
C ILE A 356 -7.53 13.93 -15.10
N MET A 357 -6.94 13.18 -14.16
CA MET A 357 -6.85 13.52 -12.74
C MET A 357 -5.95 14.73 -12.46
N ILE A 358 -4.93 14.99 -13.28
CA ILE A 358 -4.10 16.20 -13.19
C ILE A 358 -4.79 17.35 -13.93
N SER A 359 -5.42 17.07 -15.08
CA SER A 359 -6.05 18.10 -15.92
C SER A 359 -7.29 18.72 -15.29
N ILE A 360 -8.09 17.95 -14.53
CA ILE A 360 -9.33 18.46 -13.91
C ILE A 360 -9.02 19.47 -12.79
N PRO A 361 -8.17 19.18 -11.78
CA PRO A 361 -7.82 20.14 -10.73
C PRO A 361 -7.06 21.34 -11.27
N VAL A 362 -6.14 21.15 -12.23
CA VAL A 362 -5.43 22.26 -12.88
C VAL A 362 -6.40 23.13 -13.67
N GLY A 363 -7.34 22.53 -14.40
CA GLY A 363 -8.41 23.24 -15.11
C GLY A 363 -9.30 24.04 -14.16
N LEU A 364 -9.71 23.45 -13.04
CA LEU A 364 -10.50 24.12 -11.99
C LEU A 364 -9.72 25.26 -11.33
N LEU A 365 -8.45 25.06 -10.99
CA LEU A 365 -7.57 26.09 -10.44
C LEU A 365 -7.40 27.26 -11.41
N LEU A 366 -7.24 26.99 -12.71
CA LEU A 366 -7.15 28.04 -13.74
C LEU A 366 -8.47 28.78 -13.94
N ILE A 367 -9.61 28.10 -13.82
CA ILE A 367 -10.93 28.75 -13.83
C ILE A 367 -11.09 29.65 -12.61
N ILE A 368 -10.77 29.15 -11.41
CA ILE A 368 -10.80 29.93 -10.16
C ILE A 368 -9.88 31.14 -10.28
N PHE A 369 -8.64 30.95 -10.74
CA PHE A 369 -7.68 32.02 -10.92
C PHE A 369 -8.18 33.08 -11.92
N LYS A 370 -8.80 32.66 -13.02
CA LYS A 370 -9.40 33.57 -14.01
C LYS A 370 -10.60 34.34 -13.43
N VAL A 371 -11.44 33.70 -12.61
CA VAL A 371 -12.54 34.35 -11.90
C VAL A 371 -11.98 35.37 -10.91
N VAL A 372 -10.97 35.01 -10.12
CA VAL A 372 -10.30 35.91 -9.16
C VAL A 372 -9.69 37.12 -9.89
N ILE A 373 -8.95 36.93 -10.97
CA ILE A 373 -8.41 38.05 -11.77
C ILE A 373 -9.56 38.92 -12.30
N THR A 374 -10.63 38.32 -12.83
CA THR A 374 -11.76 39.08 -13.38
C THR A 374 -12.43 39.92 -12.30
N VAL A 375 -12.66 39.35 -11.11
CA VAL A 375 -13.22 40.06 -9.96
C VAL A 375 -12.27 41.15 -9.48
N VAL A 376 -10.97 40.89 -9.36
CA VAL A 376 -9.97 41.89 -8.95
C VAL A 376 -9.88 43.03 -9.97
N CYS A 377 -9.90 42.74 -11.27
CA CYS A 377 -9.92 43.75 -12.32
C CYS A 377 -11.25 44.54 -12.35
N PHE A 378 -12.38 43.89 -12.06
CA PHE A 378 -13.69 44.54 -12.01
C PHE A 378 -13.83 45.44 -10.77
N VAL A 379 -13.39 44.97 -9.60
CA VAL A 379 -13.37 45.75 -8.36
C VAL A 379 -12.33 46.86 -8.43
N GLY A 380 -11.13 46.60 -8.97
CA GLY A 380 -10.10 47.61 -9.23
C GLY A 380 -10.54 48.65 -10.27
N GLY A 381 -11.27 48.23 -11.29
CA GLY A 381 -11.93 49.09 -12.28
C GLY A 381 -13.03 49.95 -11.68
N ALA A 382 -13.83 49.40 -10.75
CA ALA A 382 -14.86 50.15 -10.02
C ALA A 382 -14.25 51.19 -9.05
N PHE A 383 -13.13 50.88 -8.40
CA PHE A 383 -12.40 51.81 -7.54
C PHE A 383 -11.74 52.97 -8.32
N THR A 384 -11.14 52.68 -9.48
CA THR A 384 -10.57 53.70 -10.35
C THR A 384 -11.63 54.59 -11.00
N SER A 385 -12.79 54.03 -11.35
CA SER A 385 -13.99 54.74 -11.81
C SER A 385 -14.53 55.72 -10.76
N LYS A 386 -14.75 55.27 -9.51
CA LYS A 386 -15.22 56.14 -8.41
C LYS A 386 -14.24 57.27 -8.09
N LYS A 387 -12.94 56.99 -8.08
CA LYS A 387 -11.90 58.01 -7.85
C LYS A 387 -11.81 59.03 -8.99
N ARG A 388 -12.07 58.62 -10.24
CA ARG A 388 -12.23 59.54 -11.38
C ARG A 388 -13.44 60.44 -11.19
N GLN A 389 -14.62 59.88 -10.89
CA GLN A 389 -15.84 60.67 -10.69
C GLN A 389 -15.72 61.70 -9.57
N SER A 390 -15.08 61.36 -8.44
CA SER A 390 -14.86 62.31 -7.34
C SER A 390 -13.93 63.46 -7.74
N LEU A 391 -12.89 63.19 -8.55
CA LEU A 391 -11.98 64.21 -9.07
C LEU A 391 -12.67 65.13 -10.10
N THR A 392 -13.52 64.58 -10.97
CA THR A 392 -14.31 65.40 -11.92
C THR A 392 -15.32 66.29 -11.21
N GLN A 393 -15.95 65.80 -10.15
CA GLN A 393 -16.94 66.55 -9.37
C GLN A 393 -16.29 67.66 -8.52
N ALA A 394 -15.10 67.40 -7.96
CA ALA A 394 -14.29 68.43 -7.30
C ALA A 394 -13.86 69.55 -8.28
N ASN A 395 -13.42 69.19 -9.50
CA ASN A 395 -13.06 70.16 -10.53
C ASN A 395 -14.26 70.99 -11.04
N ASN A 396 -15.44 70.38 -11.17
CA ASN A 396 -16.66 71.10 -11.57
C ASN A 396 -17.16 72.05 -10.48
N ASN A 397 -17.04 71.69 -9.21
CA ASN A 397 -17.36 72.58 -8.09
C ASN A 397 -16.39 73.75 -8.00
N HIS A 398 -15.09 73.53 -8.27
CA HIS A 398 -14.08 74.58 -8.29
C HIS A 398 -14.31 75.59 -9.45
N ARG A 399 -14.78 75.13 -10.62
CA ARG A 399 -15.15 76.01 -11.75
C ARG A 399 -16.41 76.84 -11.50
N ARG A 400 -17.39 76.32 -10.75
CA ARG A 400 -18.61 77.07 -10.37
C ARG A 400 -18.34 78.16 -9.33
N ALA A 401 -17.37 77.98 -8.44
CA ALA A 401 -17.01 78.97 -7.42
C ALA A 401 -16.31 80.22 -7.98
N TYR A 402 -15.74 80.15 -9.20
CA TYR A 402 -14.95 81.23 -9.82
C TYR A 402 -15.55 81.76 -11.14
N ALA A 403 -16.83 81.48 -11.42
CA ALA A 403 -17.50 82.05 -12.58
C ALA A 403 -17.77 83.57 -12.35
N PRO A 404 -17.30 84.47 -13.25
CA PRO A 404 -17.46 85.91 -13.07
C PRO A 404 -18.94 86.33 -13.20
N LYS A 405 -19.44 87.09 -12.24
CA LYS A 405 -20.80 87.69 -12.27
C LYS A 405 -20.91 88.66 -13.45
N GLN A 406 -21.79 88.36 -14.40
CA GLN A 406 -22.18 89.29 -15.45
C GLN A 406 -22.88 90.52 -14.82
N LYS A 407 -22.37 91.71 -15.11
CA LYS A 407 -23.03 92.99 -14.83
C LYS A 407 -24.23 93.14 -15.78
N THR A 408 -25.42 93.28 -15.20
CA THR A 408 -26.62 93.77 -15.88
C THR A 408 -26.47 95.26 -16.17
N LYS A 409 -26.67 95.67 -17.42
CA LYS A 409 -26.95 97.07 -17.80
C LYS A 409 -28.47 97.26 -17.73
N SER A 410 -28.93 98.25 -16.96
CA SER A 410 -30.26 98.85 -17.11
C SER A 410 -30.18 100.01 -18.10
N GLU A 411 -31.26 100.21 -18.85
CA GLU A 411 -31.57 101.44 -19.59
C GLU A 411 -31.70 102.65 -18.66
#